data_AF-A0A5C8QT08-F1
#
_entry.id   AF-A0A5C8QT08-F1
#
_cell.length_a   1.000
_cell.length_b   1.000
_cell.length_c   1.000
_cell.angle_alpha   90.00
_cell.angle_beta   90.00
_cell.angle_gamma   90.00
#
_symmetry.space_group_name_H-M   'P 1'
#
loop_
_entity.id
_entity.type
_entity.pdbx_description
1 polymer ?
#
loop_
_entity_poly.entity_id
_entity_poly.type
_entity_poly.pdbx_seq_one_letter_code
_entity_poly.pdbx_strand_id
1 'polypeptide(L)'
;MRRKTVVRTGLSALLLVGTWATAGLAPASAAAPDSASTSMSTSAPASAAKKAPASEGLLTAMQKEFGLTKSEAAARLAAEKTATAIETKAERAAGSAYGGSWFSAADNSLTVALTDAKKAAAVRATGATVKIVNHSERALDATMKRIDALSAPAGISSWSVDPKNNRVVVNVLASERDTKAVAAFVAKAEKTGPVTVAETTDAPSTVAAGTVGGDPYYTGNVRCSIGFSVHGGFVTAGHCGPRGQSVRGWDNSAIGNFQGSSFPGNDYAWVNVANGWWTVPVVLGWGSVSDQLVRGSNEAPVGASICRSGSTTHWRCGNLLAKNVTVNYSQGAVHQMVQTSACAEGGDSGGSFISGDQAQGVTSGASGNCTSGGQSFYQPINEILSTYGLTLHTA
;
A
#
# COMPACT_ATOMS: atom_id res chain seq x y z
N MET A 1 15.02 38.12 40.55
CA MET A 1 13.87 38.51 41.40
C MET A 1 12.72 37.53 41.16
N ARG A 2 11.81 37.29 42.14
CA ARG A 2 10.63 36.42 41.99
C ARG A 2 9.37 37.23 41.73
N ARG A 3 8.52 36.83 40.77
CA ARG A 3 7.05 36.98 40.83
C ARG A 3 6.38 35.71 40.27
N LYS A 4 5.25 35.32 40.88
CA LYS A 4 4.43 34.11 40.60
C LYS A 4 2.98 34.54 40.34
N THR A 5 2.08 33.55 40.15
CA THR A 5 0.59 33.64 40.20
C THR A 5 -0.02 34.36 38.98
N VAL A 6 -1.27 34.07 38.53
CA VAL A 6 -2.38 33.33 39.15
C VAL A 6 -2.94 32.24 38.20
N VAL A 7 -3.37 31.09 38.75
CA VAL A 7 -4.20 30.09 38.05
C VAL A 7 -5.68 30.38 38.36
N ARG A 8 -6.57 30.31 37.36
CA ARG A 8 -8.03 30.27 37.59
C ARG A 8 -8.70 29.19 36.76
N THR A 9 -9.20 28.17 37.44
CA THR A 9 -10.26 27.27 36.96
C THR A 9 -11.63 27.94 37.11
N GLY A 10 -12.61 27.48 36.33
CA GLY A 10 -14.02 27.87 36.47
C GLY A 10 -14.94 26.79 35.93
N LEU A 11 -15.69 26.13 36.82
CA LEU A 11 -16.81 25.26 36.45
C LEU A 11 -18.09 26.10 36.36
N SER A 12 -19.05 25.65 35.56
CA SER A 12 -20.48 25.91 35.74
C SER A 12 -21.27 24.76 35.09
N ALA A 13 -22.39 24.35 35.70
CA ALA A 13 -23.11 23.16 35.29
C ALA A 13 -24.60 23.20 35.69
N LEU A 14 -25.40 22.42 34.94
CA LEU A 14 -26.70 21.83 35.29
C LEU A 14 -27.93 22.72 35.57
N LEU A 15 -29.02 22.40 34.84
CA LEU A 15 -30.43 22.14 35.22
C LEU A 15 -31.19 21.95 33.86
N LEU A 16 -31.92 20.87 33.51
CA LEU A 16 -33.05 20.14 34.14
C LEU A 16 -34.29 21.05 34.32
N VAL A 17 -35.53 20.69 33.96
CA VAL A 17 -36.37 19.45 34.14
C VAL A 17 -37.28 19.24 32.88
N GLY A 18 -37.74 18.05 32.42
CA GLY A 18 -38.88 17.19 32.86
C GLY A 18 -40.28 17.84 32.66
N THR A 19 -41.42 17.20 32.35
CA THR A 19 -41.92 15.80 32.08
C THR A 19 -43.29 15.94 31.32
N TRP A 20 -44.10 14.98 30.83
CA TRP A 20 -44.37 13.52 30.97
C TRP A 20 -44.59 12.88 29.55
N ALA A 21 -45.22 11.74 29.18
CA ALA A 21 -46.29 10.79 29.61
C ALA A 21 -47.76 11.30 29.51
N THR A 22 -48.82 10.56 29.10
CA THR A 22 -49.01 9.13 28.69
C THR A 22 -50.32 8.92 27.86
N ALA A 23 -50.47 7.75 27.20
CA ALA A 23 -51.69 7.18 26.54
C ALA A 23 -52.27 7.90 25.30
N GLY A 24 -53.03 7.27 24.37
CA GLY A 24 -53.27 5.82 24.14
C GLY A 24 -54.75 5.43 23.97
N LEU A 25 -55.21 5.17 22.72
CA LEU A 25 -56.49 4.47 22.37
C LEU A 25 -56.56 4.15 20.86
N ALA A 26 -57.44 3.22 20.46
CA ALA A 26 -57.77 2.78 19.09
C ALA A 26 -59.26 2.28 19.08
N PRO A 27 -59.87 1.71 18.00
CA PRO A 27 -59.46 1.52 16.61
C PRO A 27 -60.55 1.98 15.57
N ALA A 28 -60.46 1.54 14.31
CA ALA A 28 -61.55 1.53 13.32
C ALA A 28 -61.47 0.28 12.41
N SER A 29 -62.59 -0.18 11.82
CA SER A 29 -62.76 -1.57 11.34
C SER A 29 -63.55 -1.73 10.03
N ALA A 30 -63.61 -2.98 9.53
CA ALA A 30 -64.31 -3.56 8.36
C ALA A 30 -63.54 -3.49 7.01
N ALA A 31 -63.29 -4.56 6.23
CA ALA A 31 -63.97 -5.85 5.91
C ALA A 31 -65.04 -5.73 4.80
N ALA A 32 -65.22 -6.66 3.84
CA ALA A 32 -64.51 -7.87 3.34
C ALA A 32 -65.20 -8.25 1.97
N PRO A 33 -65.24 -9.49 1.41
CA PRO A 33 -64.43 -10.72 1.56
C PRO A 33 -63.93 -11.30 0.20
N ASP A 34 -63.15 -12.39 0.17
CA ASP A 34 -63.70 -13.74 -0.15
C ASP A 34 -62.68 -14.92 -0.11
N SER A 35 -63.23 -16.08 0.28
CA SER A 35 -62.82 -17.49 0.15
C SER A 35 -61.49 -17.92 -0.51
N ALA A 36 -60.67 -18.74 0.20
CA ALA A 36 -60.63 -20.22 0.03
C ALA A 36 -59.37 -20.96 0.61
N SER A 37 -59.64 -22.13 1.20
CA SER A 37 -58.81 -23.37 1.24
C SER A 37 -57.37 -23.38 1.80
N THR A 38 -57.25 -23.91 3.01
CA THR A 38 -56.02 -24.47 3.61
C THR A 38 -55.45 -25.66 2.81
N SER A 39 -54.13 -25.74 2.65
CA SER A 39 -53.44 -27.00 2.30
C SER A 39 -52.11 -27.12 3.06
N MET A 40 -51.86 -28.30 3.64
CA MET A 40 -50.65 -28.57 4.43
C MET A 40 -49.45 -28.89 3.52
N SER A 41 -48.40 -28.08 3.58
CA SER A 41 -47.09 -28.45 3.02
C SER A 41 -46.26 -29.16 4.08
N THR A 42 -45.93 -30.44 3.84
CA THR A 42 -45.07 -31.23 4.71
C THR A 42 -43.61 -30.78 4.59
N SER A 43 -43.01 -30.36 5.70
CA SER A 43 -41.61 -29.95 5.77
C SER A 43 -40.67 -31.15 5.67
N ALA A 44 -40.32 -31.55 4.44
CA ALA A 44 -39.23 -32.48 4.21
C ALA A 44 -37.94 -31.95 4.85
N PRO A 45 -37.19 -32.75 5.62
CA PRO A 45 -35.94 -32.30 6.23
C PRO A 45 -34.94 -31.87 5.16
N ALA A 46 -34.43 -30.64 5.27
CA ALA A 46 -33.33 -30.19 4.43
C ALA A 46 -32.08 -31.02 4.74
N SER A 47 -31.80 -32.02 3.90
CA SER A 47 -30.60 -32.84 3.98
C SER A 47 -29.38 -31.95 4.12
N ALA A 48 -28.61 -32.13 5.20
CA ALA A 48 -27.49 -31.26 5.55
C ALA A 48 -26.42 -31.31 4.45
N ALA A 49 -26.50 -30.35 3.51
CA ALA A 49 -25.56 -30.22 2.42
C ALA A 49 -24.16 -30.08 3.01
N LYS A 50 -23.28 -31.05 2.71
CA LYS A 50 -21.87 -31.02 3.15
C LYS A 50 -21.26 -29.73 2.63
N LYS A 51 -21.07 -28.75 3.53
CA LYS A 51 -20.48 -27.45 3.21
C LYS A 51 -19.17 -27.71 2.46
N ALA A 52 -19.07 -27.19 1.24
CA ALA A 52 -17.93 -27.46 0.37
C ALA A 52 -16.61 -27.15 1.11
N PRO A 53 -15.56 -27.98 0.96
CA PRO A 53 -14.34 -27.85 1.76
C PRO A 53 -13.60 -26.52 1.52
N ALA A 54 -13.85 -25.89 0.37
CA ALA A 54 -13.31 -24.62 -0.07
C ALA A 54 -14.29 -23.91 -1.02
N SER A 55 -14.02 -22.66 -1.36
CA SER A 55 -14.67 -21.99 -2.50
C SER A 55 -14.01 -22.41 -3.82
N GLU A 56 -14.77 -22.38 -4.92
CA GLU A 56 -14.25 -22.66 -6.26
C GLU A 56 -13.07 -21.74 -6.63
N GLY A 57 -13.13 -20.45 -6.27
CA GLY A 57 -12.03 -19.51 -6.48
C GLY A 57 -10.73 -19.91 -5.77
N LEU A 58 -10.81 -20.40 -4.52
CA LEU A 58 -9.64 -20.86 -3.77
C LEU A 58 -9.05 -22.14 -4.40
N LEU A 59 -9.90 -23.09 -4.82
CA LEU A 59 -9.43 -24.29 -5.53
C LEU A 59 -8.81 -23.95 -6.89
N THR A 60 -9.35 -22.97 -7.61
CA THR A 60 -8.75 -22.48 -8.88
C THR A 60 -7.38 -21.84 -8.65
N ALA A 61 -7.24 -21.02 -7.60
CA ALA A 61 -5.93 -20.45 -7.22
C ALA A 61 -4.92 -21.56 -6.85
N MET A 62 -5.30 -22.53 -6.01
CA MET A 62 -4.38 -23.62 -5.63
C MET A 62 -3.96 -24.52 -6.79
N GLN A 63 -4.84 -24.76 -7.77
CA GLN A 63 -4.47 -25.47 -8.99
C GLN A 63 -3.44 -24.68 -9.81
N LYS A 64 -3.63 -23.36 -9.94
CA LYS A 64 -2.70 -22.46 -10.66
C LYS A 64 -1.34 -22.33 -9.97
N GLU A 65 -1.31 -21.97 -8.69
CA GLU A 65 -0.05 -21.61 -8.01
C GLU A 65 0.76 -22.83 -7.52
N PHE A 66 0.12 -24.00 -7.33
CA PHE A 66 0.79 -25.21 -6.85
C PHE A 66 0.78 -26.39 -7.83
N GLY A 67 0.23 -26.23 -9.04
CA GLY A 67 0.18 -27.28 -10.07
C GLY A 67 -0.70 -28.48 -9.72
N LEU A 68 -1.55 -28.36 -8.70
CA LEU A 68 -2.42 -29.43 -8.20
C LEU A 68 -3.64 -29.65 -9.10
N THR A 69 -4.27 -30.82 -9.02
CA THR A 69 -5.68 -30.98 -9.44
C THR A 69 -6.63 -30.42 -8.39
N LYS A 70 -7.89 -30.15 -8.78
CA LYS A 70 -8.97 -29.77 -7.85
C LYS A 70 -9.15 -30.75 -6.68
N SER A 71 -8.92 -32.04 -6.90
CA SER A 71 -9.03 -33.08 -5.87
C SER A 71 -7.90 -32.96 -4.84
N GLU A 72 -6.65 -32.81 -5.31
CA GLU A 72 -5.48 -32.66 -4.44
C GLU A 72 -5.50 -31.33 -3.69
N ALA A 73 -5.95 -30.24 -4.32
CA ALA A 73 -6.17 -28.96 -3.64
C ALA A 73 -7.19 -29.08 -2.49
N ALA A 74 -8.31 -29.77 -2.72
CA ALA A 74 -9.32 -30.01 -1.68
C ALA A 74 -8.82 -30.95 -0.57
N ALA A 75 -8.07 -31.99 -0.91
CA ALA A 75 -7.44 -32.90 0.05
C ALA A 75 -6.39 -32.18 0.90
N ARG A 76 -5.54 -31.35 0.27
CA ARG A 76 -4.52 -30.55 0.94
C ARG A 76 -5.13 -29.54 1.92
N LEU A 77 -6.20 -28.83 1.55
CA LEU A 77 -6.89 -27.94 2.50
C LEU A 77 -7.50 -28.69 3.70
N ALA A 78 -7.99 -29.92 3.49
CA ALA A 78 -8.47 -30.77 4.59
C ALA A 78 -7.30 -31.21 5.51
N ALA A 79 -6.14 -31.51 4.93
CA ALA A 79 -4.93 -31.88 5.66
C ALA A 79 -4.30 -30.70 6.41
N GLU A 80 -4.18 -29.53 5.78
CA GLU A 80 -3.69 -28.28 6.40
C GLU A 80 -4.60 -27.88 7.58
N LYS A 81 -5.93 -27.92 7.39
CA LYS A 81 -6.90 -27.70 8.48
C LYS A 81 -6.72 -28.69 9.63
N THR A 82 -6.41 -29.95 9.32
CA THR A 82 -6.16 -30.99 10.33
C THR A 82 -4.85 -30.73 11.08
N ALA A 83 -3.79 -30.34 10.37
CA ALA A 83 -2.51 -29.94 10.93
C ALA A 83 -2.65 -28.78 11.93
N THR A 84 -3.29 -27.68 11.52
CA THR A 84 -3.57 -26.52 12.40
C THR A 84 -4.38 -26.91 13.64
N ALA A 85 -5.32 -27.86 13.52
CA ALA A 85 -6.13 -28.32 14.64
C ALA A 85 -5.37 -29.19 15.67
N ILE A 86 -4.29 -29.87 15.27
CA ILE A 86 -3.50 -30.74 16.15
C ILE A 86 -2.19 -30.13 16.64
N GLU A 87 -1.71 -29.05 16.00
CA GLU A 87 -0.37 -28.49 16.23
C GLU A 87 -0.10 -28.12 17.69
N THR A 88 -0.93 -27.28 18.31
CA THR A 88 -0.77 -26.90 19.73
C THR A 88 -0.96 -28.08 20.70
N LYS A 89 -1.60 -29.19 20.27
CA LYS A 89 -1.65 -30.43 21.06
C LYS A 89 -0.32 -31.20 20.94
N ALA A 90 0.27 -31.23 19.74
CA ALA A 90 1.54 -31.89 19.45
C ALA A 90 2.71 -31.18 20.15
N GLU A 91 2.74 -29.85 20.10
CA GLU A 91 3.67 -28.97 20.83
C GLU A 91 3.62 -29.25 22.34
N ARG A 92 2.43 -29.25 22.96
CA ARG A 92 2.26 -29.56 24.39
C ARG A 92 2.69 -31.00 24.74
N ALA A 93 2.49 -31.96 23.84
CA ALA A 93 2.95 -33.34 24.03
C ALA A 93 4.48 -33.47 23.96
N ALA A 94 5.13 -32.66 23.12
CA ALA A 94 6.59 -32.54 23.05
C ALA A 94 7.18 -31.86 24.29
N GLY A 95 6.59 -30.74 24.73
CA GLY A 95 7.06 -29.93 25.85
C GLY A 95 8.47 -29.38 25.59
N SER A 96 9.36 -29.47 26.58
CA SER A 96 10.74 -28.96 26.47
C SER A 96 11.61 -29.62 25.40
N ALA A 97 11.16 -30.73 24.79
CA ALA A 97 11.83 -31.40 23.68
C ALA A 97 11.41 -30.88 22.29
N TYR A 98 10.46 -29.95 22.21
CA TYR A 98 9.96 -29.41 20.96
C TYR A 98 11.05 -28.67 20.16
N GLY A 99 11.20 -29.02 18.88
CA GLY A 99 12.18 -28.46 17.94
C GLY A 99 11.57 -27.63 16.81
N GLY A 100 10.29 -27.24 16.95
CA GLY A 100 9.47 -26.62 15.90
C GLY A 100 8.63 -27.63 15.11
N SER A 101 7.80 -27.11 14.21
CA SER A 101 6.88 -27.86 13.35
C SER A 101 6.94 -27.40 11.89
N TRP A 102 6.39 -28.20 10.97
CA TRP A 102 6.00 -27.74 9.63
C TRP A 102 4.92 -28.64 9.03
N PHE A 103 4.13 -28.10 8.11
CA PHE A 103 3.33 -28.92 7.21
C PHE A 103 4.20 -29.47 6.07
N SER A 104 4.16 -30.78 5.85
CA SER A 104 4.72 -31.40 4.66
C SER A 104 3.64 -31.51 3.58
N ALA A 105 3.77 -30.73 2.51
CA ALA A 105 2.85 -30.77 1.38
C ALA A 105 2.99 -32.04 0.52
N ALA A 106 4.13 -32.74 0.60
CA ALA A 106 4.32 -34.04 -0.06
C ALA A 106 3.53 -35.16 0.65
N ASP A 107 3.57 -35.17 1.99
CA ASP A 107 2.94 -36.20 2.82
C ASP A 107 1.53 -35.79 3.31
N ASN A 108 1.09 -34.58 2.98
CA ASN A 108 -0.11 -33.92 3.52
C ASN A 108 -0.25 -34.09 5.06
N SER A 109 0.83 -33.87 5.81
CA SER A 109 0.84 -34.09 7.26
C SER A 109 1.66 -33.05 8.03
N LEU A 110 1.26 -32.81 9.29
CA LEU A 110 2.08 -32.04 10.23
C LEU A 110 3.27 -32.91 10.68
N THR A 111 4.49 -32.40 10.55
CA THR A 111 5.67 -32.98 11.20
C THR A 111 6.13 -32.10 12.35
N VAL A 112 6.42 -32.73 13.48
CA VAL A 112 7.01 -32.10 14.66
C VAL A 112 8.43 -32.60 14.85
N ALA A 113 9.36 -31.66 15.05
CA ALA A 113 10.73 -31.96 15.42
C ALA A 113 10.86 -32.17 16.94
N LEU A 114 11.63 -33.19 17.36
CA LEU A 114 11.87 -33.53 18.77
C LEU A 114 13.35 -33.76 19.08
N THR A 115 13.83 -33.22 20.21
CA THR A 115 15.17 -33.54 20.75
C THR A 115 15.18 -34.74 21.69
N ASP A 116 14.02 -35.30 22.06
CA ASP A 116 13.90 -36.50 22.87
C ASP A 116 12.93 -37.50 22.23
N ALA A 117 13.47 -38.63 21.78
CA ALA A 117 12.70 -39.71 21.18
C ALA A 117 11.64 -40.31 22.14
N LYS A 118 11.80 -40.18 23.46
CA LYS A 118 10.81 -40.65 24.45
C LYS A 118 9.48 -39.90 24.34
N LYS A 119 9.48 -38.68 23.80
CA LYS A 119 8.26 -37.88 23.53
C LYS A 119 7.51 -38.32 22.26
N ALA A 120 8.17 -39.06 21.36
CA ALA A 120 7.62 -39.38 20.03
C ALA A 120 6.29 -40.14 20.06
N ALA A 121 6.06 -41.00 21.07
CA ALA A 121 4.80 -41.72 21.21
C ALA A 121 3.62 -40.78 21.56
N ALA A 122 3.82 -39.85 22.48
CA ALA A 122 2.81 -38.87 22.89
C ALA A 122 2.47 -37.89 21.75
N VAL A 123 3.47 -37.52 20.94
CA VAL A 123 3.29 -36.64 19.77
C VAL A 123 2.59 -37.38 18.62
N ARG A 124 2.95 -38.64 18.33
CA ARG A 124 2.21 -39.43 17.32
C ARG A 124 0.74 -39.66 17.72
N ALA A 125 0.43 -39.73 19.02
CA ALA A 125 -0.94 -39.78 19.54
C ALA A 125 -1.75 -38.47 19.37
N THR A 126 -1.19 -37.44 18.72
CA THR A 126 -1.95 -36.28 18.22
C THR A 126 -2.28 -36.36 16.73
N GLY A 127 -1.75 -37.34 16.00
CA GLY A 127 -1.83 -37.43 14.54
C GLY A 127 -0.65 -36.78 13.80
N ALA A 128 0.38 -36.32 14.52
CA ALA A 128 1.56 -35.69 13.92
C ALA A 128 2.67 -36.71 13.60
N THR A 129 3.32 -36.52 12.46
CA THR A 129 4.61 -37.16 12.11
C THR A 129 5.71 -36.61 13.01
N VAL A 130 6.76 -37.41 13.27
CA VAL A 130 7.87 -37.03 14.18
C VAL A 130 9.21 -37.16 13.46
N LYS A 131 10.00 -36.08 13.46
CA LYS A 131 11.44 -36.07 13.12
C LYS A 131 12.26 -35.90 14.39
N ILE A 132 13.36 -36.64 14.54
CA ILE A 132 14.32 -36.41 15.64
C ILE A 132 15.37 -35.39 15.18
N VAL A 133 15.72 -34.44 16.05
CA VAL A 133 16.61 -33.31 15.76
C VAL A 133 17.53 -32.98 16.96
N ASN A 134 18.49 -32.07 16.77
CA ASN A 134 19.54 -31.80 17.77
C ASN A 134 19.26 -30.59 18.67
N HIS A 135 18.43 -29.65 18.24
CA HIS A 135 18.16 -28.39 18.95
C HIS A 135 16.66 -28.20 19.16
N SER A 136 16.28 -27.76 20.37
CA SER A 136 14.91 -27.36 20.65
C SER A 136 14.63 -25.97 20.08
N GLU A 137 13.37 -25.65 19.83
CA GLU A 137 12.91 -24.35 19.35
C GLU A 137 13.46 -23.21 20.23
N ARG A 138 13.39 -23.38 21.56
CA ARG A 138 13.99 -22.45 22.55
C ARG A 138 15.47 -22.16 22.33
N ALA A 139 16.25 -23.11 21.80
CA ALA A 139 17.66 -22.90 21.47
C ALA A 139 17.85 -22.16 20.14
N LEU A 140 16.94 -22.35 19.18
CA LEU A 140 16.88 -21.62 17.91
C LEU A 140 16.40 -20.17 18.15
N ASP A 141 15.36 -19.95 18.95
CA ASP A 141 14.89 -18.64 19.43
C ASP A 141 15.98 -17.85 20.17
N ALA A 142 16.75 -18.53 21.03
CA ALA A 142 17.86 -17.90 21.72
C ALA A 142 18.98 -17.50 20.74
N THR A 143 19.08 -18.18 19.60
CA THR A 143 20.03 -17.87 18.52
C THR A 143 19.52 -16.70 17.67
N MET A 144 18.25 -16.70 17.26
CA MET A 144 17.56 -15.55 16.66
C MET A 144 17.82 -14.27 17.48
N LYS A 145 17.48 -14.29 18.78
CA LYS A 145 17.64 -13.14 19.70
C LYS A 145 19.08 -12.63 19.85
N ARG A 146 20.09 -13.43 19.49
CA ARG A 146 21.50 -13.02 19.45
C ARG A 146 21.92 -12.44 18.10
N ILE A 147 21.26 -12.83 17.01
CA ILE A 147 21.43 -12.25 15.66
C ILE A 147 20.63 -10.94 15.54
N ASP A 148 19.42 -10.87 16.13
CA ASP A 148 18.57 -9.67 16.21
C ASP A 148 19.29 -8.48 16.90
N ALA A 149 20.29 -8.77 17.73
CA ALA A 149 21.13 -7.79 18.42
C ALA A 149 22.37 -7.33 17.60
N LEU A 150 22.56 -7.86 16.39
CA LEU A 150 23.65 -7.48 15.47
C LEU A 150 23.18 -6.41 14.48
N SER A 151 24.03 -5.42 14.21
CA SER A 151 23.81 -4.52 13.07
C SER A 151 24.14 -5.24 11.77
N ALA A 152 23.13 -5.45 10.93
CA ALA A 152 23.24 -6.11 9.63
C ALA A 152 23.66 -5.10 8.53
N PRO A 153 24.68 -5.42 7.70
CA PRO A 153 24.97 -4.65 6.48
C PRO A 153 23.97 -4.98 5.37
N ALA A 154 23.87 -4.12 4.36
CA ALA A 154 22.90 -4.23 3.26
C ALA A 154 22.94 -5.56 2.47
N GLY A 155 24.07 -6.27 2.48
CA GLY A 155 24.20 -7.60 1.88
C GLY A 155 23.52 -8.76 2.65
N ILE A 156 22.93 -8.50 3.82
CA ILE A 156 22.10 -9.47 4.55
C ILE A 156 20.63 -9.20 4.25
N SER A 157 19.96 -10.19 3.65
CA SER A 157 18.54 -10.10 3.25
C SER A 157 17.60 -10.34 4.42
N SER A 158 17.84 -11.40 5.20
CA SER A 158 16.97 -11.81 6.32
C SER A 158 17.62 -12.93 7.15
N TRP A 159 17.02 -13.26 8.30
CA TRP A 159 17.30 -14.50 9.02
C TRP A 159 16.04 -15.08 9.66
N SER A 160 15.96 -16.41 9.78
CA SER A 160 14.78 -17.11 10.28
C SER A 160 15.10 -18.50 10.83
N VAL A 161 14.23 -19.04 11.68
CA VAL A 161 14.29 -20.45 12.10
C VAL A 161 13.82 -21.35 10.96
N ASP A 162 14.66 -22.32 10.58
CA ASP A 162 14.29 -23.45 9.74
C ASP A 162 14.10 -24.69 10.63
N PRO A 163 12.86 -25.13 10.91
CA PRO A 163 12.59 -26.33 11.71
C PRO A 163 12.84 -27.64 10.94
N LYS A 164 12.84 -27.62 9.59
CA LYS A 164 13.13 -28.80 8.76
C LYS A 164 14.60 -29.17 8.83
N ASN A 165 15.49 -28.19 8.72
CA ASN A 165 16.93 -28.36 8.86
C ASN A 165 17.43 -28.17 10.31
N ASN A 166 16.57 -27.69 11.21
CA ASN A 166 16.85 -27.47 12.63
C ASN A 166 18.03 -26.50 12.84
N ARG A 167 17.94 -25.34 12.18
CA ARG A 167 18.95 -24.27 12.15
C ARG A 167 18.29 -22.90 12.18
N VAL A 168 19.08 -21.85 12.42
CA VAL A 168 18.73 -20.50 11.96
C VAL A 168 19.41 -20.27 10.63
N VAL A 169 18.65 -19.94 9.59
CA VAL A 169 19.19 -19.59 8.26
C VAL A 169 19.42 -18.09 8.21
N VAL A 170 20.59 -17.67 7.72
CA VAL A 170 20.89 -16.27 7.35
C VAL A 170 20.94 -16.20 5.83
N ASN A 171 20.03 -15.42 5.24
CA ASN A 171 19.96 -15.20 3.80
C ASN A 171 20.84 -14.01 3.40
N VAL A 172 21.75 -14.23 2.45
CA VAL A 172 22.76 -13.28 1.98
C VAL A 172 22.49 -12.93 0.51
N LEU A 173 22.64 -11.67 0.13
CA LEU A 173 22.58 -11.27 -1.28
C LEU A 173 23.78 -11.85 -2.04
N ALA A 174 23.53 -12.64 -3.08
CA ALA A 174 24.58 -13.30 -3.87
C ALA A 174 25.61 -12.31 -4.46
N SER A 175 25.19 -11.08 -4.77
CA SER A 175 26.05 -9.98 -5.23
C SER A 175 26.99 -9.41 -4.15
N GLU A 176 26.60 -9.51 -2.88
CA GLU A 176 27.31 -8.86 -1.75
C GLU A 176 28.05 -9.86 -0.85
N ARG A 177 27.89 -11.17 -1.07
CA ARG A 177 28.40 -12.23 -0.16
C ARG A 177 29.91 -12.12 0.11
N ASP A 178 30.68 -11.74 -0.91
CA ASP A 178 32.15 -11.70 -0.90
C ASP A 178 32.67 -10.38 -0.29
N THR A 179 31.78 -9.50 0.19
CA THR A 179 32.17 -8.27 0.89
C THR A 179 32.65 -8.54 2.32
N LYS A 180 33.65 -7.78 2.75
CA LYS A 180 34.18 -7.83 4.13
C LYS A 180 33.11 -7.55 5.19
N ALA A 181 32.08 -6.77 4.86
CA ALA A 181 30.98 -6.45 5.77
C ALA A 181 30.08 -7.67 6.00
N VAL A 182 29.64 -8.35 4.93
CA VAL A 182 28.83 -9.57 5.02
C VAL A 182 29.62 -10.68 5.72
N ALA A 183 30.86 -10.94 5.32
CA ALA A 183 31.69 -11.97 5.94
C ALA A 183 31.89 -11.73 7.46
N ALA A 184 32.06 -10.47 7.87
CA ALA A 184 32.17 -10.09 9.28
C ALA A 184 30.84 -10.12 10.05
N PHE A 185 29.69 -10.11 9.38
CA PHE A 185 28.38 -10.37 9.99
C PHE A 185 28.14 -11.88 10.15
N VAL A 186 28.36 -12.66 9.09
CA VAL A 186 28.22 -14.13 9.10
C VAL A 186 29.09 -14.74 10.20
N ALA A 187 30.39 -14.38 10.25
CA ALA A 187 31.32 -14.86 11.28
C ALA A 187 31.04 -14.35 12.71
N LYS A 188 30.02 -13.49 12.92
CA LYS A 188 29.42 -13.20 14.23
C LYS A 188 28.17 -14.05 14.45
N ALA A 189 27.26 -14.10 13.45
CA ALA A 189 26.04 -14.89 13.49
C ALA A 189 26.32 -16.38 13.80
N GLU A 190 27.30 -17.00 13.14
CA GLU A 190 27.71 -18.39 13.39
C GLU A 190 28.15 -18.64 14.85
N LYS A 191 28.76 -17.64 15.50
CA LYS A 191 29.15 -17.73 16.92
C LYS A 191 27.97 -17.59 17.88
N THR A 192 26.78 -17.26 17.39
CA THR A 192 25.57 -17.18 18.21
C THR A 192 24.88 -18.52 18.41
N GLY A 193 25.16 -19.56 17.61
CA GLY A 193 24.49 -20.86 17.75
C GLY A 193 24.43 -21.69 16.45
N PRO A 194 23.46 -22.61 16.33
CA PRO A 194 23.30 -23.48 15.16
C PRO A 194 22.76 -22.70 13.94
N VAL A 195 23.65 -21.96 13.29
CA VAL A 195 23.38 -21.13 12.10
C VAL A 195 23.81 -21.84 10.81
N THR A 196 23.17 -21.50 9.70
CA THR A 196 23.58 -21.84 8.32
C THR A 196 23.36 -20.64 7.41
N VAL A 197 24.19 -20.46 6.38
CA VAL A 197 24.03 -19.40 5.37
C VAL A 197 23.34 -19.95 4.13
N ALA A 198 22.48 -19.14 3.52
CA ALA A 198 21.92 -19.36 2.18
C ALA A 198 22.08 -18.10 1.31
N GLU A 199 22.18 -18.26 0.00
CA GLU A 199 22.20 -17.14 -0.96
C GLU A 199 20.79 -16.86 -1.49
N THR A 200 20.47 -15.58 -1.71
CA THR A 200 19.30 -15.10 -2.44
C THR A 200 19.73 -14.07 -3.48
N THR A 201 19.04 -14.02 -4.61
CA THR A 201 19.26 -13.03 -5.68
C THR A 201 18.74 -11.65 -5.29
N ASP A 202 17.59 -11.62 -4.62
CA ASP A 202 16.81 -10.40 -4.43
C ASP A 202 16.76 -9.94 -2.97
N ALA A 203 16.77 -8.63 -2.77
CA ALA A 203 16.63 -7.97 -1.47
C ALA A 203 15.15 -7.69 -1.17
N PRO A 204 14.67 -7.94 0.07
CA PRO A 204 13.33 -7.54 0.47
C PRO A 204 13.17 -6.02 0.40
N SER A 205 12.27 -5.56 -0.47
CA SER A 205 11.85 -4.15 -0.56
C SER A 205 10.45 -3.97 0.05
N THR A 206 10.17 -2.76 0.51
CA THR A 206 8.80 -2.35 0.85
C THR A 206 7.98 -2.24 -0.42
N VAL A 207 6.81 -2.90 -0.47
CA VAL A 207 5.86 -2.73 -1.59
C VAL A 207 5.30 -1.30 -1.59
N ALA A 208 5.40 -0.65 -2.74
CA ALA A 208 5.03 0.74 -3.00
C ALA A 208 4.79 0.90 -4.52
N ALA A 209 4.65 2.14 -5.02
CA ALA A 209 4.43 2.42 -6.43
C ALA A 209 5.45 3.44 -7.01
N GLY A 210 5.44 3.56 -8.35
CA GLY A 210 6.14 4.62 -9.06
C GLY A 210 5.30 5.89 -9.12
N THR A 211 5.93 7.08 -9.12
CA THR A 211 5.23 8.35 -9.30
C THR A 211 4.94 8.62 -10.78
N VAL A 212 3.70 8.44 -11.21
CA VAL A 212 3.28 8.69 -12.60
C VAL A 212 2.61 10.06 -12.73
N GLY A 213 2.88 10.80 -13.81
CA GLY A 213 2.20 12.06 -14.06
C GLY A 213 0.69 11.87 -14.21
N GLY A 214 -0.10 12.66 -13.49
CA GLY A 214 -1.55 12.56 -13.41
C GLY A 214 -2.12 11.73 -12.25
N ASP A 215 -1.32 10.91 -11.55
CA ASP A 215 -1.76 10.15 -10.38
C ASP A 215 -2.25 11.06 -9.24
N PRO A 216 -3.27 10.68 -8.45
CA PRO A 216 -3.67 11.42 -7.27
C PRO A 216 -2.66 11.28 -6.13
N TYR A 217 -2.34 12.39 -5.47
CA TYR A 217 -1.72 12.40 -4.15
C TYR A 217 -2.52 13.28 -3.17
N TYR A 218 -2.29 13.09 -1.88
CA TYR A 218 -3.06 13.70 -0.81
C TYR A 218 -2.20 14.46 0.22
N THR A 219 -2.54 15.72 0.43
CA THR A 219 -2.00 16.62 1.47
C THR A 219 -3.04 16.82 2.57
N GLY A 220 -3.15 15.81 3.44
CA GLY A 220 -4.26 15.71 4.40
C GLY A 220 -5.57 15.39 3.68
N ASN A 221 -6.48 16.37 3.64
CA ASN A 221 -7.79 16.30 2.96
C ASN A 221 -7.75 16.91 1.54
N VAL A 222 -6.69 17.63 1.16
CA VAL A 222 -6.53 18.14 -0.20
C VAL A 222 -6.07 16.98 -1.09
N ARG A 223 -6.68 16.86 -2.27
CA ARG A 223 -6.23 15.99 -3.36
C ARG A 223 -5.69 16.86 -4.49
N CYS A 224 -4.50 16.54 -4.95
CA CYS A 224 -3.90 17.08 -6.16
C CYS A 224 -3.38 15.92 -7.02
N SER A 225 -2.83 16.24 -8.19
CA SER A 225 -2.27 15.29 -9.13
C SER A 225 -0.76 15.49 -9.30
N ILE A 226 -0.02 14.40 -9.46
CA ILE A 226 1.42 14.41 -9.75
C ILE A 226 1.65 15.10 -11.10
N GLY A 227 2.63 15.99 -11.17
CA GLY A 227 3.04 16.63 -12.42
C GLY A 227 3.98 15.73 -13.19
N PHE A 228 5.29 15.87 -12.95
CA PHE A 228 6.31 15.08 -13.62
C PHE A 228 7.33 14.55 -12.63
N SER A 229 7.80 13.32 -12.83
CA SER A 229 8.95 12.77 -12.11
C SER A 229 10.22 13.57 -12.39
N VAL A 230 10.94 13.90 -11.32
CA VAL A 230 12.31 14.45 -11.35
C VAL A 230 13.22 13.50 -10.58
N HIS A 231 14.54 13.56 -10.79
CA HIS A 231 15.44 12.72 -10.02
C HIS A 231 15.34 13.04 -8.51
N GLY A 232 14.85 12.06 -7.73
CA GLY A 232 14.60 12.19 -6.29
C GLY A 232 13.20 12.71 -5.89
N GLY A 233 12.28 12.96 -6.83
CA GLY A 233 10.98 13.54 -6.50
C GLY A 233 9.98 13.65 -7.66
N PHE A 234 8.98 14.51 -7.48
CA PHE A 234 8.10 14.97 -8.56
C PHE A 234 7.74 16.46 -8.40
N VAL A 235 7.49 17.15 -9.51
CA VAL A 235 6.96 18.53 -9.54
C VAL A 235 5.43 18.54 -9.51
N THR A 236 4.85 19.59 -8.94
CA THR A 236 3.40 19.78 -8.80
C THR A 236 3.09 21.28 -8.57
N ALA A 237 1.83 21.65 -8.30
CA ALA A 237 1.44 23.04 -8.06
C ALA A 237 1.72 23.49 -6.61
N GLY A 238 2.01 24.78 -6.42
CA GLY A 238 2.34 25.38 -5.12
C GLY A 238 1.17 25.40 -4.15
N HIS A 239 -0.03 25.72 -4.64
CA HIS A 239 -1.26 25.79 -3.84
C HIS A 239 -1.70 24.44 -3.24
N CYS A 240 -1.12 23.31 -3.68
CA CYS A 240 -1.41 21.97 -3.16
C CYS A 240 -0.80 21.70 -1.77
N GLY A 241 0.20 22.47 -1.34
CA GLY A 241 0.80 22.35 0.00
C GLY A 241 2.04 23.23 0.24
N PRO A 242 2.26 23.74 1.47
CA PRO A 242 3.49 24.43 1.84
C PRO A 242 4.67 23.46 2.05
N ARG A 243 5.90 23.97 1.95
CA ARG A 243 7.13 23.24 2.26
C ARG A 243 7.03 22.57 3.65
N GLY A 244 7.41 21.30 3.72
CA GLY A 244 7.36 20.45 4.91
C GLY A 244 6.08 19.62 5.05
N GLN A 245 5.03 19.87 4.28
CA GLN A 245 3.80 19.07 4.38
C GLN A 245 4.01 17.65 3.82
N SER A 246 3.62 16.64 4.61
CA SER A 246 3.68 15.24 4.22
C SER A 246 2.68 14.89 3.10
N VAL A 247 3.08 13.97 2.23
CA VAL A 247 2.34 13.55 1.04
C VAL A 247 2.06 12.05 1.09
N ARG A 248 0.82 11.66 0.75
CA ARG A 248 0.40 10.27 0.59
C ARG A 248 -0.03 9.98 -0.85
N GLY A 249 0.24 8.77 -1.34
CA GLY A 249 -0.11 8.33 -2.69
C GLY A 249 -1.58 7.94 -2.84
N TRP A 250 -1.93 7.46 -4.05
CA TRP A 250 -3.27 7.00 -4.41
C TRP A 250 -3.76 5.84 -3.51
N ASP A 251 -2.84 5.03 -3.01
CA ASP A 251 -3.01 3.91 -2.07
C ASP A 251 -3.10 4.33 -0.59
N ASN A 252 -2.96 5.64 -0.29
CA ASN A 252 -2.78 6.24 1.04
C ASN A 252 -1.44 5.95 1.76
N SER A 253 -0.47 5.25 1.16
CA SER A 253 0.88 5.11 1.73
C SER A 253 1.66 6.42 1.64
N ALA A 254 2.69 6.59 2.47
CA ALA A 254 3.48 7.83 2.50
C ALA A 254 4.49 7.87 1.35
N ILE A 255 4.47 8.92 0.52
CA ILE A 255 5.48 9.13 -0.52
C ILE A 255 6.70 9.87 0.06
N GLY A 256 6.45 11.01 0.71
CA GLY A 256 7.49 11.93 1.16
C GLY A 256 6.88 13.25 1.64
N ASN A 257 7.53 14.39 1.39
CA ASN A 257 7.01 15.70 1.76
C ASN A 257 7.37 16.80 0.75
N PHE A 258 6.62 17.90 0.77
CA PHE A 258 6.93 19.09 -0.01
C PHE A 258 8.30 19.65 0.39
N GLN A 259 9.19 19.80 -0.59
CA GLN A 259 10.54 20.35 -0.43
C GLN A 259 10.60 21.81 -0.93
N GLY A 260 9.94 22.11 -2.04
CA GLY A 260 9.70 23.47 -2.51
C GLY A 260 8.21 23.73 -2.65
N SER A 261 7.77 24.95 -2.37
CA SER A 261 6.43 25.45 -2.71
C SER A 261 6.48 26.98 -2.82
N SER A 262 5.80 27.54 -3.82
CA SER A 262 5.61 28.98 -4.03
C SER A 262 4.23 29.22 -4.62
N PHE A 263 3.37 29.89 -3.84
CA PHE A 263 2.04 30.36 -4.23
C PHE A 263 1.56 31.41 -3.21
N PRO A 264 0.94 32.54 -3.62
CA PRO A 264 0.76 33.04 -4.98
C PRO A 264 2.07 33.64 -5.56
N GLY A 265 1.98 34.49 -6.59
CA GLY A 265 3.10 35.05 -7.35
C GLY A 265 3.51 34.12 -8.50
N ASN A 266 3.92 32.91 -8.13
CA ASN A 266 4.07 31.74 -9.00
C ASN A 266 3.09 30.64 -8.51
N ASP A 267 3.03 29.47 -9.15
CA ASP A 267 2.28 28.31 -8.62
C ASP A 267 2.99 26.98 -8.87
N TYR A 268 4.14 26.79 -8.23
CA TYR A 268 4.91 25.54 -8.29
C TYR A 268 5.29 24.98 -6.93
N ALA A 269 5.53 23.68 -6.91
CA ALA A 269 6.11 22.93 -5.83
C ALA A 269 6.90 21.72 -6.35
N TRP A 270 7.69 21.12 -5.47
CA TRP A 270 8.18 19.75 -5.67
C TRP A 270 8.20 18.97 -4.36
N VAL A 271 8.01 17.66 -4.49
CA VAL A 271 7.88 16.69 -3.40
C VAL A 271 8.99 15.65 -3.56
N ASN A 272 9.71 15.30 -2.49
CA ASN A 272 10.69 14.21 -2.56
C ASN A 272 9.99 12.85 -2.53
N VAL A 273 10.62 11.85 -3.15
CA VAL A 273 10.15 10.46 -3.18
C VAL A 273 11.00 9.61 -2.23
N ALA A 274 10.35 8.81 -1.39
CA ALA A 274 10.95 7.98 -0.34
C ALA A 274 10.02 6.79 0.02
N ASN A 275 10.29 6.11 1.14
CA ASN A 275 9.42 5.05 1.70
C ASN A 275 9.11 3.88 0.72
N GLY A 276 10.06 3.56 -0.15
CA GLY A 276 9.91 2.50 -1.16
C GLY A 276 9.33 2.97 -2.50
N TRP A 277 8.72 4.16 -2.57
CA TRP A 277 8.29 4.74 -3.84
C TRP A 277 9.50 5.07 -4.73
N TRP A 278 9.29 5.02 -6.05
CA TRP A 278 10.30 5.37 -7.04
C TRP A 278 9.77 6.36 -8.08
N THR A 279 10.65 6.89 -8.92
CA THR A 279 10.29 7.87 -9.96
C THR A 279 10.28 7.19 -11.32
N VAL A 280 9.35 7.56 -12.20
CA VAL A 280 9.24 7.01 -13.57
C VAL A 280 8.94 8.10 -14.61
N PRO A 281 9.50 8.02 -15.83
CA PRO A 281 9.37 9.03 -16.88
C PRO A 281 8.05 8.90 -17.67
N VAL A 282 6.93 8.82 -16.95
CA VAL A 282 5.62 8.41 -17.50
C VAL A 282 4.51 9.36 -17.06
N VAL A 283 3.55 9.62 -17.96
CA VAL A 283 2.28 10.31 -17.69
C VAL A 283 1.11 9.37 -18.02
N LEU A 284 0.14 9.24 -17.10
CA LEU A 284 -1.04 8.39 -17.26
C LEU A 284 -1.92 8.86 -18.43
N GLY A 285 -2.19 7.96 -19.36
CA GLY A 285 -3.23 8.10 -20.39
C GLY A 285 -4.63 7.75 -19.89
N TRP A 286 -4.76 7.24 -18.65
CA TRP A 286 -6.02 6.84 -18.00
C TRP A 286 -6.89 5.90 -18.85
N GLY A 287 -6.27 5.05 -19.68
CA GLY A 287 -6.96 4.18 -20.64
C GLY A 287 -7.69 4.92 -21.78
N SER A 288 -7.65 6.25 -21.81
CA SER A 288 -8.17 7.08 -22.91
C SER A 288 -7.15 7.16 -24.06
N VAL A 289 -5.87 7.11 -23.71
CA VAL A 289 -4.73 6.81 -24.58
C VAL A 289 -3.78 5.85 -23.83
N SER A 290 -2.78 5.29 -24.51
CA SER A 290 -1.65 4.65 -23.84
C SER A 290 -0.91 5.64 -22.94
N ASP A 291 -0.28 5.17 -21.86
CA ASP A 291 0.55 6.05 -21.03
C ASP A 291 1.72 6.62 -21.83
N GLN A 292 2.00 7.90 -21.64
CA GLN A 292 2.96 8.67 -22.45
C GLN A 292 4.33 8.70 -21.79
N LEU A 293 5.37 8.39 -22.56
CA LEU A 293 6.76 8.55 -22.13
C LEU A 293 7.20 10.01 -22.24
N VAL A 294 7.92 10.49 -21.23
CA VAL A 294 8.47 11.84 -21.16
C VAL A 294 9.90 11.82 -21.67
N ARG A 295 10.21 12.58 -22.71
CA ARG A 295 11.55 12.60 -23.35
C ARG A 295 12.27 13.95 -23.30
N GLY A 296 11.64 14.98 -22.74
CA GLY A 296 12.24 16.30 -22.56
C GLY A 296 11.22 17.33 -22.10
N SER A 297 11.60 18.61 -22.16
CA SER A 297 10.75 19.75 -21.81
C SER A 297 10.86 20.91 -22.82
N ASN A 298 11.01 20.58 -24.11
CA ASN A 298 10.99 21.57 -25.18
C ASN A 298 9.62 22.26 -25.24
N GLU A 299 9.60 23.57 -25.13
CA GLU A 299 8.38 24.35 -24.93
C GLU A 299 7.58 24.56 -26.23
N ALA A 300 6.32 24.11 -26.25
CA ALA A 300 5.47 24.19 -27.42
C ALA A 300 5.06 25.64 -27.76
N PRO A 301 4.91 26.01 -29.04
CA PRO A 301 4.47 27.35 -29.44
C PRO A 301 2.95 27.58 -29.21
N VAL A 302 2.52 28.83 -29.28
CA VAL A 302 1.08 29.17 -29.33
C VAL A 302 0.43 28.54 -30.56
N GLY A 303 -0.78 28.01 -30.40
CA GLY A 303 -1.51 27.23 -31.39
C GLY A 303 -1.25 25.72 -31.32
N ALA A 304 -0.12 25.28 -30.73
CA ALA A 304 0.21 23.86 -30.64
C ALA A 304 -0.85 23.06 -29.87
N SER A 305 -1.10 21.83 -30.33
CA SER A 305 -1.90 20.84 -29.61
C SER A 305 -1.22 20.46 -28.30
N ILE A 306 -1.96 20.47 -27.20
CA ILE A 306 -1.45 20.13 -25.87
C ILE A 306 -2.46 19.26 -25.13
N CYS A 307 -1.97 18.29 -24.37
CA CYS A 307 -2.77 17.40 -23.54
C CYS A 307 -2.35 17.49 -22.07
N ARG A 308 -3.22 17.01 -21.18
CA ARG A 308 -2.98 17.01 -19.74
C ARG A 308 -3.60 15.81 -19.05
N SER A 309 -2.91 15.33 -18.02
CA SER A 309 -3.34 14.23 -17.16
C SER A 309 -3.49 14.68 -15.71
N GLY A 310 -4.52 14.18 -15.05
CA GLY A 310 -4.90 14.56 -13.70
C GLY A 310 -6.08 13.73 -13.21
N SER A 311 -6.16 13.55 -11.90
CA SER A 311 -6.97 12.51 -11.26
C SER A 311 -8.47 12.80 -11.16
N THR A 312 -8.98 13.94 -11.65
CA THR A 312 -10.43 14.23 -11.66
C THR A 312 -11.04 14.06 -13.04
N THR A 313 -10.45 14.67 -14.06
CA THR A 313 -10.99 14.64 -15.44
C THR A 313 -10.16 13.79 -16.40
N HIS A 314 -9.13 13.11 -15.90
CA HIS A 314 -8.29 12.13 -16.60
C HIS A 314 -7.49 12.76 -17.76
N TRP A 315 -7.58 12.20 -18.97
CA TRP A 315 -6.88 12.72 -20.15
C TRP A 315 -7.74 13.77 -20.86
N ARG A 316 -7.24 15.00 -21.01
CA ARG A 316 -7.89 16.09 -21.75
C ARG A 316 -6.90 16.77 -22.68
N CYS A 317 -7.37 17.27 -23.82
CA CYS A 317 -6.53 17.95 -24.80
C CYS A 317 -7.20 19.22 -25.31
N GLY A 318 -6.38 20.11 -25.89
CA GLY A 318 -6.79 21.35 -26.52
C GLY A 318 -5.59 21.99 -27.23
N ASN A 319 -5.55 23.32 -27.29
CA ASN A 319 -4.47 24.10 -27.87
C ASN A 319 -3.88 25.06 -26.83
N LEU A 320 -2.59 25.36 -26.96
CA LEU A 320 -1.92 26.42 -26.22
C LEU A 320 -2.39 27.78 -26.78
N LEU A 321 -3.09 28.58 -25.98
CA LEU A 321 -3.78 29.81 -26.42
C LEU A 321 -2.94 31.07 -26.22
N ALA A 322 -2.27 31.20 -25.08
CA ALA A 322 -1.46 32.37 -24.73
C ALA A 322 -0.36 32.01 -23.73
N LYS A 323 0.74 32.75 -23.75
CA LYS A 323 1.86 32.68 -22.79
C LYS A 323 2.02 34.01 -22.06
N ASN A 324 2.74 34.00 -20.94
CA ASN A 324 2.93 35.16 -20.06
C ASN A 324 1.60 35.77 -19.56
N VAL A 325 0.64 34.91 -19.23
CA VAL A 325 -0.66 35.30 -18.68
C VAL A 325 -0.52 35.58 -17.18
N THR A 326 -1.16 36.65 -16.70
CA THR A 326 -1.36 36.84 -15.25
C THR A 326 -2.77 36.40 -14.88
N VAL A 327 -2.87 35.48 -13.93
CA VAL A 327 -4.14 34.93 -13.42
C VAL A 327 -4.38 35.47 -12.02
N ASN A 328 -5.55 36.05 -11.77
CA ASN A 328 -5.89 36.65 -10.48
C ASN A 328 -6.74 35.67 -9.66
N TYR A 329 -6.09 34.87 -8.81
CA TYR A 329 -6.77 34.00 -7.85
C TYR A 329 -7.16 34.78 -6.59
N SER A 330 -8.07 34.23 -5.78
CA SER A 330 -8.52 34.88 -4.53
C SER A 330 -7.43 34.99 -3.45
N GLN A 331 -6.37 34.19 -3.56
CA GLN A 331 -5.18 34.25 -2.72
C GLN A 331 -4.14 35.28 -3.21
N GLY A 332 -4.21 35.70 -4.48
CA GLY A 332 -3.29 36.64 -5.11
C GLY A 332 -3.13 36.41 -6.61
N ALA A 333 -2.41 37.33 -7.27
CA ALA A 333 -2.03 37.16 -8.67
C ALA A 333 -0.93 36.09 -8.81
N VAL A 334 -0.97 35.35 -9.91
CA VAL A 334 0.09 34.43 -10.37
C VAL A 334 0.48 34.82 -11.79
N HIS A 335 1.78 34.95 -12.05
CA HIS A 335 2.33 35.53 -13.27
C HIS A 335 2.95 34.46 -14.20
N GLN A 336 3.34 34.89 -15.42
CA GLN A 336 4.06 34.07 -16.41
C GLN A 336 3.35 32.77 -16.87
N MET A 337 2.05 32.64 -16.58
CA MET A 337 1.27 31.44 -16.83
C MET A 337 1.04 31.19 -18.32
N VAL A 338 0.75 29.92 -18.65
CA VAL A 338 0.33 29.52 -20.00
C VAL A 338 -1.12 29.05 -19.98
N GLN A 339 -1.93 29.62 -20.86
CA GLN A 339 -3.36 29.35 -21.01
C GLN A 339 -3.60 28.32 -22.11
N THR A 340 -4.52 27.37 -21.90
CA THR A 340 -4.90 26.34 -22.88
C THR A 340 -6.41 26.13 -22.95
N SER A 341 -6.91 25.67 -24.10
CA SER A 341 -8.32 25.25 -24.25
C SER A 341 -8.63 23.85 -23.70
N ALA A 342 -7.67 23.16 -23.07
CA ALA A 342 -7.96 21.94 -22.34
C ALA A 342 -8.72 22.28 -21.03
N CYS A 343 -9.78 21.55 -20.74
CA CYS A 343 -10.52 21.71 -19.48
C CYS A 343 -9.82 21.01 -18.31
N ALA A 344 -10.06 21.49 -17.08
CA ALA A 344 -9.61 20.85 -15.83
C ALA A 344 -10.55 21.23 -14.68
N GLU A 345 -10.60 20.40 -13.64
CA GLU A 345 -11.48 20.57 -12.48
C GLU A 345 -10.75 20.27 -11.15
N GLY A 346 -11.43 20.50 -10.02
CA GLY A 346 -10.82 20.36 -8.68
C GLY A 346 -10.22 18.98 -8.44
N GLY A 347 -8.92 18.94 -8.13
CA GLY A 347 -8.13 17.71 -7.98
C GLY A 347 -7.19 17.41 -9.15
N ASP A 348 -7.42 17.99 -10.33
CA ASP A 348 -6.46 17.95 -11.44
C ASP A 348 -5.24 18.87 -11.20
N SER A 349 -5.35 19.82 -10.27
CA SER A 349 -4.25 20.69 -9.80
C SER A 349 -2.94 19.94 -9.59
N GLY A 350 -1.84 20.51 -10.06
CA GLY A 350 -0.51 19.88 -10.10
C GLY A 350 -0.29 18.90 -11.26
N GLY A 351 -1.35 18.42 -11.90
CA GLY A 351 -1.29 17.43 -12.98
C GLY A 351 -0.53 17.90 -14.22
N SER A 352 0.23 16.99 -14.83
CA SER A 352 1.06 17.21 -16.01
C SER A 352 0.31 17.76 -17.23
N PHE A 353 0.88 18.81 -17.84
CA PHE A 353 0.65 19.21 -19.23
C PHE A 353 1.82 18.74 -20.12
N ILE A 354 1.50 18.09 -21.24
CA ILE A 354 2.45 17.46 -22.18
C ILE A 354 2.05 17.75 -23.64
N SER A 355 3.04 17.92 -24.51
CA SER A 355 2.86 18.12 -25.96
C SER A 355 3.77 17.15 -26.70
N GLY A 356 3.20 16.15 -27.37
CA GLY A 356 3.95 14.98 -27.81
C GLY A 356 4.54 14.25 -26.61
N ASP A 357 5.86 14.06 -26.60
CA ASP A 357 6.65 13.50 -25.50
C ASP A 357 7.32 14.58 -24.61
N GLN A 358 7.04 15.87 -24.85
CA GLN A 358 7.67 17.00 -24.18
C GLN A 358 6.80 17.54 -23.04
N ALA A 359 7.34 17.51 -21.81
CA ALA A 359 6.72 18.10 -20.64
C ALA A 359 6.63 19.63 -20.76
N GLN A 360 5.45 20.19 -20.48
CA GLN A 360 5.17 21.63 -20.65
C GLN A 360 4.99 22.35 -19.31
N GLY A 361 4.31 21.74 -18.34
CA GLY A 361 4.02 22.38 -17.06
C GLY A 361 3.06 21.62 -16.16
N VAL A 362 2.67 22.24 -15.05
CA VAL A 362 1.74 21.67 -14.05
C VAL A 362 0.47 22.50 -13.96
N THR A 363 -0.67 21.82 -13.85
CA THR A 363 -2.02 22.44 -13.78
C THR A 363 -2.11 23.35 -12.55
N SER A 364 -2.38 24.65 -12.74
CA SER A 364 -2.54 25.61 -11.65
C SER A 364 -4.01 25.91 -11.37
N GLY A 365 -4.82 26.12 -12.42
CA GLY A 365 -6.25 26.32 -12.25
C GLY A 365 -7.01 26.36 -13.57
N ALA A 366 -8.31 26.61 -13.50
CA ALA A 366 -9.22 26.58 -14.64
C ALA A 366 -10.38 27.57 -14.50
N SER A 367 -11.06 27.83 -15.62
CA SER A 367 -12.33 28.56 -15.66
C SER A 367 -13.29 27.86 -16.64
N GLY A 368 -14.54 27.64 -16.24
CA GLY A 368 -15.45 26.70 -16.91
C GLY A 368 -15.34 25.31 -16.28
N ASN A 369 -15.66 24.26 -17.05
CA ASN A 369 -15.59 22.85 -16.61
C ASN A 369 -15.46 21.91 -17.84
N CYS A 370 -15.33 20.60 -17.63
CA CYS A 370 -15.21 19.61 -18.71
C CYS A 370 -16.54 19.15 -19.33
N THR A 371 -17.69 19.68 -18.89
CA THR A 371 -19.03 19.35 -19.42
C THR A 371 -19.57 20.42 -20.36
N SER A 372 -19.54 21.69 -19.94
CA SER A 372 -20.06 22.85 -20.71
C SER A 372 -18.96 23.63 -21.46
N GLY A 373 -17.73 23.11 -21.47
CA GLY A 373 -16.55 23.82 -21.95
C GLY A 373 -15.86 24.65 -20.87
N GLY A 374 -14.55 24.81 -21.04
CA GLY A 374 -13.66 25.49 -20.10
C GLY A 374 -12.24 25.53 -20.62
N GLN A 375 -11.40 26.27 -19.91
CA GLN A 375 -9.99 26.50 -20.23
C GLN A 375 -9.16 26.38 -18.94
N SER A 376 -7.86 26.18 -19.08
CA SER A 376 -6.94 25.94 -17.97
C SER A 376 -5.67 26.77 -18.09
N PHE A 377 -4.98 26.92 -16.96
CA PHE A 377 -3.72 27.62 -16.83
C PHE A 377 -2.69 26.68 -16.21
N TYR A 378 -1.50 26.63 -16.78
CA TYR A 378 -0.38 25.85 -16.26
C TYR A 378 0.84 26.71 -15.97
N GLN A 379 1.59 26.32 -14.94
CA GLN A 379 2.88 26.87 -14.56
C GLN A 379 3.98 26.14 -15.37
N PRO A 380 4.78 26.84 -16.20
CA PRO A 380 5.79 26.21 -17.06
C PRO A 380 6.81 25.37 -16.29
N ILE A 381 7.08 24.15 -16.76
CA ILE A 381 7.95 23.20 -16.05
C ILE A 381 9.40 23.69 -15.93
N ASN A 382 9.91 24.36 -16.96
CA ASN A 382 11.31 24.80 -17.03
C ASN A 382 11.66 25.84 -15.95
N GLU A 383 10.69 26.65 -15.49
CA GLU A 383 10.86 27.53 -14.33
C GLU A 383 11.03 26.70 -13.05
N ILE A 384 10.19 25.67 -12.83
CA ILE A 384 10.25 24.78 -11.66
C ILE A 384 11.59 24.04 -11.59
N LEU A 385 12.05 23.51 -12.72
CA LEU A 385 13.33 22.82 -12.83
C LEU A 385 14.50 23.76 -12.52
N SER A 386 14.48 24.98 -13.08
CA SER A 386 15.51 25.99 -12.85
C SER A 386 15.54 26.49 -11.39
N THR A 387 14.38 26.86 -10.83
CA THR A 387 14.25 27.40 -9.46
C THR A 387 14.76 26.43 -8.39
N TYR A 388 14.57 25.13 -8.58
CA TYR A 388 14.93 24.11 -7.59
C TYR A 388 16.14 23.25 -7.97
N GLY A 389 16.79 23.51 -9.11
CA GLY A 389 17.94 22.72 -9.58
C GLY A 389 17.59 21.26 -9.93
N LEU A 390 16.35 21.00 -10.34
CA LEU A 390 15.82 19.66 -10.58
C LEU A 390 16.11 19.20 -12.01
N THR A 391 16.42 17.92 -12.17
CA THR A 391 16.52 17.26 -13.49
C THR A 391 15.28 16.40 -13.72
N LEU A 392 14.59 16.63 -14.84
CA LEU A 392 13.45 15.82 -15.30
C LEU A 392 13.87 14.37 -15.51
N HIS A 393 13.09 13.41 -15.00
CA HIS A 393 13.31 12.00 -15.30
C HIS A 393 12.72 11.71 -16.69
N THR A 394 13.57 11.38 -17.66
CA THR A 394 13.18 11.09 -19.05
C THR A 394 13.44 9.64 -19.46
N ALA A 395 12.72 9.18 -20.49
CA ALA A 395 12.79 7.84 -21.09
C ALA A 395 13.59 7.79 -22.39
#